data_AF-A0A6N0I175-F1
#
_entry.id   AF-A0A6N0I175-F1
#
_cell.length_a   1.000
_cell.length_b   1.000
_cell.length_c   1.000
_cell.angle_alpha   90.00
_cell.angle_beta   90.00
_cell.angle_gamma   90.00
#
_symmetry.space_group_name_H-M   'P 1'
#
loop_
_entity.id
_entity.type
_entity.pdbx_description
1 polymer ?
#
loop_
_entity_poly.entity_id
_entity_poly.type
_entity_poly.pdbx_seq_one_letter_code
_entity_poly.pdbx_strand_id
1 'polypeptide(L)'
;MDARGWTSLGHISINVAGQQIQGGKIVETVAEVLAETGLDPQYVELEITETFIMKNVEEAISTLTALRDLGISLAIDDFGTGYSSLSYLKRYPLTS
;
A
#
# COMPACT_ATOMS: atom_id res chain seq x y z
N MET A 1 -9.49 -19.05 -13.71
CA MET A 1 -8.51 -19.62 -12.77
C MET A 1 -9.19 -19.73 -11.42
N ASP A 2 -8.90 -20.77 -10.66
CA ASP A 2 -9.64 -21.13 -9.45
C ASP A 2 -9.09 -20.40 -8.23
N ALA A 3 -9.95 -19.68 -7.50
CA ALA A 3 -9.59 -18.93 -6.28
C ALA A 3 -8.99 -19.82 -5.17
N ARG A 4 -9.14 -21.15 -5.28
CA ARG A 4 -8.66 -22.14 -4.31
C ARG A 4 -7.13 -22.17 -4.09
N GLY A 5 -6.32 -21.64 -5.02
CA GLY A 5 -4.86 -21.60 -4.87
C GLY A 5 -4.33 -20.54 -3.90
N TRP A 6 -5.03 -19.40 -3.81
CA TRP A 6 -4.57 -18.24 -3.02
C TRP A 6 -4.91 -18.37 -1.54
N THR A 7 -6.02 -19.03 -1.21
CA THR A 7 -6.43 -19.32 0.17
C THR A 7 -5.39 -20.11 0.98
N SER A 8 -4.49 -20.86 0.33
CA SER A 8 -3.43 -21.62 1.00
C SER A 8 -2.11 -20.87 1.20
N LEU A 9 -1.92 -19.71 0.55
CA LEU A 9 -0.65 -18.97 0.56
C LEU A 9 -0.58 -17.85 1.60
N GLY A 10 -1.72 -17.45 2.19
CA GLY A 10 -1.78 -16.28 3.08
C GLY A 10 -1.73 -14.96 2.29
N HIS A 11 -1.17 -13.90 2.89
CA HIS A 11 -0.99 -12.60 2.24
C HIS A 11 0.40 -12.52 1.58
N ILE A 12 0.48 -11.83 0.45
CA ILE A 12 1.74 -11.49 -0.22
C ILE A 12 2.06 -10.04 0.08
N SER A 13 3.10 -9.83 0.88
CA SER A 13 3.64 -8.49 1.16
C SER A 13 4.68 -8.12 0.10
N ILE A 14 4.50 -6.95 -0.52
CA ILE A 14 5.34 -6.44 -1.60
C ILE A 14 5.96 -5.13 -1.14
N ASN A 15 7.28 -5.10 -1.08
CA ASN A 15 8.04 -3.89 -0.80
C ASN A 15 8.04 -2.97 -2.01
N VAL A 16 7.59 -1.72 -1.82
CA VAL A 16 7.56 -0.72 -2.89
C VAL A 16 8.58 0.38 -2.60
N ALA A 17 9.51 0.58 -3.54
CA ALA A 17 10.46 1.67 -3.42
C ALA A 17 9.74 3.02 -3.60
N GLY A 18 10.07 4.01 -2.77
CA GLY A 18 9.38 5.31 -2.79
C GLY A 18 9.38 6.03 -4.15
N GLN A 19 10.36 5.78 -5.01
CA GLN A 19 10.38 6.35 -6.38
C GLN A 19 9.27 5.78 -7.29
N GLN A 20 8.75 4.58 -7.01
CA GLN A 20 7.68 3.94 -7.77
C GLN A 20 6.30 4.48 -7.39
N ILE A 21 6.17 5.05 -6.18
CA ILE A 21 4.92 5.60 -5.65
C ILE A 21 4.74 7.06 -6.12
N GLN A 22 5.83 7.77 -6.40
CA GLN A 22 5.82 9.15 -6.88
C GLN A 22 5.10 9.29 -8.23
N GLY A 23 4.18 10.27 -8.32
CA GLY A 23 3.43 10.57 -9.53
C GLY A 23 2.23 9.66 -9.78
N GLY A 24 1.74 8.91 -8.78
CA GLY A 24 0.45 8.20 -8.82
C GLY A 24 0.41 6.91 -9.66
N LYS A 25 1.45 6.62 -10.43
CA LYS A 25 1.52 5.46 -11.34
C LYS A 25 1.37 4.10 -10.66
N ILE A 26 1.73 4.01 -9.38
CA ILE A 26 1.58 2.77 -8.62
C ILE A 26 0.12 2.34 -8.50
N VAL A 27 -0.81 3.30 -8.39
CA VAL A 27 -2.25 3.00 -8.28
C VAL A 27 -2.74 2.34 -9.56
N GLU A 28 -2.39 2.94 -10.71
CA GLU A 28 -2.72 2.43 -12.04
C GLU A 28 -2.12 1.04 -12.25
N THR A 29 -0.83 0.87 -11.89
CA THR A 29 -0.12 -0.41 -12.04
C THR A 29 -0.78 -1.51 -11.20
N VAL A 30 -1.13 -1.22 -9.94
CA VAL A 30 -1.78 -2.21 -9.07
C VAL A 30 -3.17 -2.56 -9.60
N ALA A 31 -3.95 -1.56 -10.03
CA ALA A 31 -5.28 -1.79 -10.60
C ALA A 31 -5.22 -2.66 -11.87
N GLU A 32 -4.27 -2.38 -12.76
CA GLU A 32 -4.03 -3.18 -13.97
C GLU A 32 -3.65 -4.62 -13.63
N VAL A 33 -2.70 -4.83 -12.72
CA VAL A 33 -2.26 -6.18 -12.32
C VAL A 33 -3.39 -6.97 -11.67
N LEU A 34 -4.19 -6.35 -10.79
CA LEU A 34 -5.35 -7.01 -10.18
C LEU A 34 -6.38 -7.42 -11.24
N ALA A 35 -6.65 -6.54 -12.21
CA ALA A 35 -7.59 -6.82 -13.30
C ALA A 35 -7.08 -7.93 -14.25
N GLU A 36 -5.79 -7.92 -14.59
CA GLU A 36 -5.17 -8.90 -15.50
C GLU A 36 -5.06 -10.29 -14.86
N THR A 37 -4.72 -10.35 -13.57
CA THR A 37 -4.47 -11.61 -12.88
C THR A 37 -5.72 -12.22 -12.25
N GLY A 38 -6.73 -11.39 -11.97
CA GLY A 38 -7.89 -11.78 -11.16
C GLY A 38 -7.51 -12.13 -9.71
N LEU A 39 -6.35 -11.67 -9.25
CA LEU A 39 -5.93 -11.80 -7.86
C LEU A 39 -6.90 -11.02 -6.97
N ASP A 40 -7.40 -11.67 -5.94
CA ASP A 40 -8.24 -11.00 -4.95
C ASP A 40 -7.39 -10.00 -4.16
N PRO A 41 -7.73 -8.69 -4.17
CA PRO A 41 -6.95 -7.65 -3.51
C PRO A 41 -6.68 -7.92 -2.03
N GLN A 42 -7.56 -8.67 -1.35
CA GLN A 42 -7.41 -8.99 0.07
C GLN A 42 -6.10 -9.76 0.38
N TYR A 43 -5.51 -10.43 -0.61
CA TYR A 43 -4.26 -11.17 -0.45
C TYR A 43 -3.01 -10.34 -0.74
N VAL A 44 -3.15 -9.07 -1.11
CA VAL A 44 -2.03 -8.18 -1.42
C VAL A 44 -1.83 -7.19 -0.30
N GLU A 45 -0.59 -7.07 0.16
CA GLU A 45 -0.15 -6.02 1.08
C GLU A 45 1.02 -5.25 0.44
N LEU A 46 0.98 -3.92 0.47
CA LEU A 46 2.12 -3.11 0.06
C LEU A 46 2.81 -2.51 1.27
N GLU A 47 4.13 -2.71 1.35
CA GLU A 47 5.00 -2.10 2.36
C GLU A 47 5.62 -0.82 1.81
N ILE A 48 5.44 0.27 2.55
CA ILE A 48 5.84 1.63 2.16
C ILE A 48 6.68 2.25 3.26
N THR A 49 7.83 2.82 2.91
CA THR A 49 8.73 3.40 3.92
C THR A 49 8.25 4.76 4.43
N GLU A 50 8.51 5.06 5.70
CA GLU A 50 8.20 6.39 6.29
C GLU A 50 8.87 7.54 5.52
N THR A 51 10.12 7.33 5.08
CA THR A 51 10.89 8.33 4.33
C THR A 51 10.18 8.74 3.04
N PHE A 52 9.46 7.83 2.38
CA PHE A 52 8.65 8.18 1.21
C PHE A 52 7.50 9.10 1.59
N ILE A 53 6.73 8.74 2.62
CA ILE A 53 5.57 9.50 3.08
C ILE A 53 5.98 10.93 3.47
N MET A 54 7.10 11.07 4.18
CA MET A 54 7.58 12.36 4.67
C MET A 54 8.09 13.31 3.58
N LYS A 55 8.46 12.81 2.39
CA LYS A 55 8.91 13.67 1.28
C LYS A 55 7.78 14.54 0.70
N ASN A 56 6.58 13.99 0.61
CA ASN A 56 5.39 14.73 0.17
C ASN A 56 4.12 14.11 0.77
N VAL A 57 3.76 14.57 1.97
CA VAL A 57 2.71 13.96 2.79
C VAL A 57 1.32 14.00 2.12
N GLU A 58 0.97 15.10 1.46
CA GLU A 58 -0.35 15.23 0.80
C GLU A 58 -0.50 14.27 -0.39
N GLU A 59 0.52 14.21 -1.25
CA GLU A 59 0.56 13.26 -2.38
C GLU A 59 0.56 11.81 -1.90
N ALA A 60 1.33 11.53 -0.84
CA ALA A 60 1.37 10.21 -0.23
C ALA A 60 -0.02 9.82 0.30
N ILE A 61 -0.72 10.69 1.04
CA ILE A 61 -2.07 10.41 1.55
C ILE A 61 -3.05 10.11 0.41
N SER A 62 -3.01 10.91 -0.66
CA SER A 62 -3.86 10.69 -1.84
C SER A 62 -3.58 9.32 -2.47
N THR A 63 -2.31 8.96 -2.61
CA THR A 63 -1.89 7.70 -3.24
C THR A 63 -2.24 6.50 -2.35
N LEU A 64 -1.95 6.57 -1.05
CA LEU A 64 -2.28 5.51 -0.08
C LEU A 64 -3.80 5.29 0.01
N THR A 65 -4.59 6.37 -0.05
CA THR A 65 -6.05 6.28 -0.07
C THR A 65 -6.54 5.55 -1.31
N ALA A 66 -6.05 5.95 -2.49
CA ALA A 66 -6.42 5.31 -3.75
C ALA A 66 -6.02 3.82 -3.79
N LEU A 67 -4.85 3.47 -3.26
CA LEU A 67 -4.42 2.06 -3.12
C LEU A 67 -5.36 1.27 -2.22
N ARG A 68 -5.72 1.79 -1.04
CA ARG A 68 -6.66 1.13 -0.14
C ARG A 68 -8.04 0.95 -0.77
N ASP A 69 -8.50 1.92 -1.56
CA ASP A 69 -9.79 1.85 -2.24
C ASP A 69 -9.84 0.75 -3.33
N LEU A 70 -8.68 0.23 -3.75
CA LEU A 70 -8.59 -0.99 -4.58
C LEU A 70 -8.78 -2.29 -3.78
N GLY A 71 -8.86 -2.22 -2.45
CA GLY A 71 -9.08 -3.36 -1.56
C GLY A 71 -7.80 -4.06 -1.08
N ILE A 72 -6.62 -3.47 -1.31
CA ILE A 72 -5.34 -4.01 -0.84
C ILE A 72 -4.98 -3.50 0.56
N SER A 73 -4.20 -4.29 1.29
CA SER A 73 -3.62 -3.90 2.58
C SER A 73 -2.39 -3.01 2.40
N LEU A 74 -2.11 -2.16 3.38
CA LEU A 74 -0.95 -1.27 3.39
C LEU A 74 -0.23 -1.39 4.73
N ALA A 75 1.08 -1.56 4.68
CA ALA A 75 1.99 -1.58 5.82
C ALA A 75 3.03 -0.47 5.67
N ILE A 76 3.50 0.07 6.80
CA ILE A 76 4.55 1.11 6.83
C ILE A 76 5.80 0.51 7.46
N ASP A 77 6.90 0.49 6.72
CA ASP A 77 8.20 -0.06 7.16
C ASP A 77 9.13 1.02 7.76
N ASP A 78 10.03 0.61 8.66
CA ASP A 78 10.98 1.41 9.48
C ASP A 78 10.39 2.26 10.63
N PHE A 79 9.50 1.71 11.47
CA PHE A 79 9.01 2.43 12.66
C PHE A 79 10.06 2.53 13.79
N GLY A 80 10.93 3.54 13.73
CA GLY A 80 11.76 3.95 14.87
C GLY A 80 13.09 4.60 14.49
N THR A 81 13.17 5.93 14.51
CA THR A 81 14.33 6.72 14.99
C THR A 81 14.22 8.25 14.79
N GLY A 82 13.16 8.82 14.20
CA GLY A 82 13.15 10.28 13.99
C GLY A 82 11.77 10.92 13.91
N TYR A 83 11.38 11.60 15.01
CA TYR A 83 10.35 12.64 15.09
C TYR A 83 8.89 12.25 14.76
N SER A 84 8.12 11.92 15.81
CA SER A 84 6.71 12.35 15.94
C SER A 84 5.71 11.97 14.83
N SER A 85 5.98 10.91 14.07
CA SER A 85 5.31 10.48 12.82
C SER A 85 3.89 9.93 12.99
N LEU A 86 3.52 9.52 14.21
CA LEU A 86 2.22 8.92 14.53
C LEU A 86 1.06 9.94 14.60
N SER A 87 1.35 11.24 14.72
CA SER A 87 0.32 12.28 14.91
C SER A 87 -0.43 12.59 13.61
N TYR A 88 0.21 12.40 12.46
CA TYR A 88 -0.37 12.68 11.14
C TYR A 88 -1.18 11.49 10.60
N LEU A 89 -0.65 10.27 10.75
CA LEU A 89 -1.34 9.03 10.31
C LEU A 89 -2.53 8.67 11.22
N LYS A 90 -2.51 8.97 12.54
CA LYS A 90 -3.66 8.76 13.45
C LYS A 90 -4.93 9.53 13.07
N ARG A 91 -4.85 10.56 12.23
CA ARG A 91 -6.00 11.33 11.75
C ARG A 91 -6.71 10.69 10.56
N TYR A 92 -6.09 9.68 9.95
CA TYR A 92 -6.69 8.93 8.85
C TYR A 92 -6.87 7.47 9.30
N PRO A 93 -8.08 6.91 9.22
CA PRO A 93 -8.31 5.51 9.55
C PRO A 93 -7.70 4.65 8.44
N LEU A 94 -6.41 4.37 8.57
CA LEU A 94 -5.67 3.46 7.70
C LEU A 94 -5.77 2.00 8.16
N THR A 95 -6.57 1.72 9.19
CA THR A 95 -6.83 0.38 9.71
C THR A 95 -8.27 -0.04 9.44
N SER A 96 -8.44 -1.20 8.80
CA SER A 96 -9.12 -2.32 9.44
C SER A 96 -8.62 -3.63 8.88
#